data_AF-A0AB39TM59-F1
#
_entry.id   AF-A0AB39TM59-F1
#
_cell.length_a   1.000
_cell.length_b   1.000
_cell.length_c   1.000
_cell.angle_alpha   90.00
_cell.angle_beta   90.00
_cell.angle_gamma   90.00
#
_symmetry.space_group_name_H-M   'P 1'
#
loop_
_entity.id
_entity.type
_entity.pdbx_description
1 polymer ?
#
loop_
_entity_poly.entity_id
_entity_poly.type
_entity_poly.pdbx_seq_one_letter_code
_entity_poly.pdbx_strand_id
1 'polypeptide(L)'
;MPYLPLPLILKAAERLQAEAHPLIVVTLSAMLRTAAKDSADAEGAAKKLLDGLPWGGSEEKAFLDAHFRLPGAPDTDAPYRAIWKSESPWVKERYAETSIQRIRKGCYERGKVLRQQKKNPLANRPRDEWALTVTAGQDMLDQGYEPTPLIDLAIWFGRNVEVADLDELAAWFRAEFRPDVLDLPGTILPDNGIPTAYWDYPLTDQPVTDAELTAALGGTEQAGQLPGPIDGIIAELDARIAKSGFAAPTGLVRRVLTAWLRGDMVVLIGQPGTGKTTFASNLAEAMSKYLKLPAPVLIPIRSDFDEAEFIGYQQLDGTPQLREFATEILDTERPLDARVVILEEFNLATIESYLASVLIATQEPKRRIRLPDGTHRALPVDAFILATCNSYLDEPETRTRISAPAKRRATVITMPNVLADRFEAVDESDREAEIVSLAVDQIRTEHRRVQQRVDSGLASMFDGARLAQLATVETSDSLSPQTRSALTTICAAILGSPEGRSWFTMGLLRDLALAIAYEDRGDEESELRALVDAVADKLVPQLRGPHARADELAAAVAGLTGAEHVGRLLDRMKDGAPEELLPLL
;
A
#
# COMPACT_ATOMS: atom_id res chain seq x y z
N MET A 1 9.64 -38.16 -4.25
CA MET A 1 10.20 -37.84 -2.92
C MET A 1 9.04 -37.31 -2.11
N PRO A 2 8.32 -38.12 -1.32
CA PRO A 2 6.96 -37.72 -1.01
C PRO A 2 6.86 -36.95 0.32
N TYR A 3 6.25 -35.78 0.24
CA TYR A 3 5.81 -34.94 1.36
C TYR A 3 4.29 -35.00 1.48
N LEU A 4 3.76 -34.59 2.63
CA LEU A 4 2.32 -34.56 2.85
C LEU A 4 1.66 -33.42 2.04
N PRO A 5 0.55 -33.68 1.33
CA PRO A 5 -0.15 -32.65 0.56
C PRO A 5 -0.95 -31.72 1.50
N LEU A 6 -1.09 -30.46 1.12
CA LEU A 6 -1.82 -29.45 1.91
C LEU A 6 -3.24 -29.91 2.32
N PRO A 7 -4.08 -30.49 1.45
CA PRO A 7 -5.41 -30.96 1.85
C PRO A 7 -5.40 -31.99 3.00
N LEU A 8 -4.40 -32.88 3.06
CA LEU A 8 -4.27 -33.85 4.15
C LEU A 8 -3.89 -33.18 5.46
N ILE A 9 -2.96 -32.21 5.40
CA ILE A 9 -2.53 -31.42 6.58
C ILE A 9 -3.73 -30.65 7.15
N LEU A 10 -4.52 -30.00 6.28
CA LEU A 10 -5.73 -29.29 6.70
C LEU A 10 -6.76 -30.25 7.30
N LYS A 11 -6.91 -31.44 6.73
CA LYS A 11 -7.85 -32.44 7.25
C LYS A 11 -7.48 -32.90 8.66
N ALA A 12 -6.20 -33.14 8.92
CA ALA A 12 -5.72 -33.46 10.27
C ALA A 12 -5.91 -32.26 11.23
N ALA A 13 -5.62 -31.04 10.76
CA ALA A 13 -5.81 -29.83 11.57
C ALA A 13 -7.29 -29.60 11.96
N GLU A 14 -8.24 -29.84 11.05
CA GLU A 14 -9.69 -29.77 11.32
C GLU A 14 -10.10 -30.76 12.43
N ARG A 15 -9.60 -32.00 12.39
CA ARG A 15 -9.91 -33.00 13.42
C ARG A 15 -9.33 -32.60 14.78
N LEU A 16 -8.07 -32.15 14.79
CA LEU A 16 -7.43 -31.64 16.01
C LEU A 16 -8.17 -30.43 16.57
N GLN A 17 -8.80 -29.62 15.73
CA GLN A 17 -9.62 -28.48 16.14
C GLN A 17 -10.90 -28.89 16.87
N ALA A 18 -11.51 -29.99 16.44
CA ALA A 18 -12.75 -30.50 17.00
C ALA A 18 -12.52 -31.29 18.31
N GLU A 19 -11.42 -32.04 18.39
CA GLU A 19 -11.24 -33.08 19.41
C GLU A 19 -10.08 -32.77 20.39
N ALA A 20 -9.02 -32.10 19.95
CA ALA A 20 -7.79 -32.08 20.74
C ALA A 20 -7.73 -30.98 21.80
N HIS A 21 -7.18 -31.29 22.98
CA HIS A 21 -6.93 -30.31 24.03
C HIS A 21 -5.47 -29.80 23.99
N PRO A 22 -5.17 -28.51 24.27
CA PRO A 22 -3.79 -27.97 24.23
C PRO A 22 -2.81 -28.68 25.18
N LEU A 23 -3.30 -29.26 26.28
CA LEU A 23 -2.48 -30.10 27.16
C LEU A 23 -1.90 -31.31 26.43
N ILE A 24 -2.65 -31.90 25.50
CA ILE A 24 -2.24 -33.07 24.71
C ILE A 24 -1.32 -32.59 23.58
N VAL A 25 -1.80 -31.65 22.76
CA VAL A 25 -1.13 -31.20 21.53
C VAL A 25 0.17 -30.45 21.80
N VAL A 26 0.26 -29.71 22.91
CA VAL A 26 1.46 -28.91 23.24
C VAL A 26 2.24 -29.57 24.37
N THR A 27 1.72 -29.59 25.60
CA THR A 27 2.51 -30.00 26.77
C THR A 27 2.90 -31.48 26.71
N LEU A 28 1.96 -32.39 26.48
CA LEU A 28 2.22 -33.83 26.44
C LEU A 28 3.12 -34.19 25.26
N SER A 29 2.79 -33.77 24.03
CA SER A 29 3.64 -34.01 22.85
C SER A 29 5.06 -33.47 23.02
N ALA A 30 5.22 -32.29 23.64
CA ALA A 30 6.53 -31.71 23.87
C ALA A 30 7.33 -32.46 24.94
N MET A 31 6.69 -32.87 26.05
CA MET A 31 7.33 -33.71 27.08
C MET A 31 7.74 -35.08 26.52
N LEU A 32 6.87 -35.71 25.73
CA LEU A 32 7.11 -36.97 25.04
C LEU A 32 8.36 -36.87 24.13
N ARG A 33 8.42 -35.86 23.26
CA ARG A 33 9.56 -35.60 22.39
C ARG A 33 10.86 -35.37 23.17
N THR A 34 10.80 -34.63 24.28
CA THR A 34 12.00 -34.38 25.10
C THR A 34 12.46 -35.64 25.81
N ALA A 35 11.56 -36.44 26.36
CA ALA A 35 11.89 -37.74 26.95
C ALA A 35 12.50 -38.68 25.92
N ALA A 36 11.93 -38.74 24.70
CA ALA A 36 12.42 -39.54 23.59
C ALA A 36 13.84 -39.15 23.17
N LYS A 37 14.12 -37.85 23.00
CA LYS A 37 15.45 -37.35 22.62
C LYS A 37 16.55 -37.70 23.60
N ASP A 38 16.23 -37.73 24.89
CA ASP A 38 17.23 -38.01 25.92
C ASP A 38 17.29 -39.49 26.33
N SER A 39 16.60 -40.39 25.62
CA SER A 39 16.50 -41.83 25.97
C SER A 39 16.84 -42.73 24.78
N ALA A 40 17.38 -43.91 25.05
CA ALA A 40 17.72 -44.88 24.00
C ALA A 40 16.51 -45.70 23.53
N ASP A 41 15.53 -45.93 24.41
CA ASP A 41 14.37 -46.78 24.20
C ASP A 41 13.10 -46.23 24.89
N ALA A 42 11.97 -46.91 24.69
CA ALA A 42 10.68 -46.54 25.26
C ALA A 42 10.66 -46.65 26.80
N GLU A 43 11.37 -47.63 27.38
CA GLU A 43 11.45 -47.80 28.83
C GLU A 43 12.21 -46.64 29.49
N GLY A 44 13.32 -46.20 28.90
CA GLY A 44 14.05 -45.02 29.32
C GLY A 44 13.22 -43.74 29.22
N ALA A 45 12.47 -43.56 28.13
CA ALA A 45 11.58 -42.42 27.96
C ALA A 45 10.45 -42.41 29.01
N ALA A 46 9.80 -43.55 29.23
CA ALA A 46 8.77 -43.71 30.26
C ALA A 46 9.32 -43.39 31.66
N LYS A 47 10.51 -43.89 31.98
CA LYS A 47 11.17 -43.59 33.26
C LYS A 47 11.42 -42.10 33.43
N LYS A 48 11.93 -41.40 32.42
CA LYS A 48 12.14 -39.94 32.49
C LYS A 48 10.85 -39.15 32.70
N LEU A 49 9.76 -39.59 32.07
CA LEU A 49 8.46 -38.96 32.25
C LEU A 49 7.93 -39.17 33.67
N LEU A 50 8.23 -40.29 34.33
CA LEU A 50 7.82 -40.57 35.72
C LEU A 50 8.72 -39.90 36.77
N ASP A 51 10.03 -39.87 36.52
CA ASP A 51 11.02 -39.26 37.43
C ASP A 51 10.95 -37.72 37.37
N GLY A 52 10.62 -37.18 36.20
CA GLY A 52 10.44 -35.75 35.95
C GLY A 52 11.47 -35.17 34.97
N LEU A 53 11.00 -34.24 34.14
CA LEU A 53 11.80 -33.48 33.19
C LEU A 53 11.93 -32.03 33.63
N PRO A 54 13.09 -31.37 33.45
CA PRO A 54 13.22 -29.94 33.66
C PRO A 54 12.38 -29.20 32.61
N TRP A 55 11.16 -28.80 33.01
CA TRP A 55 10.11 -28.40 32.07
C TRP A 55 9.35 -27.17 32.55
N GLY A 56 8.83 -26.37 31.63
CA GLY A 56 8.09 -25.17 31.96
C GLY A 56 7.69 -24.34 30.74
N GLY A 57 7.45 -23.06 30.98
CA GLY A 57 6.99 -22.14 29.93
C GLY A 57 8.04 -21.91 28.82
N SER A 58 9.32 -21.99 29.12
CA SER A 58 10.40 -21.84 28.13
C SER A 58 10.41 -22.98 27.11
N GLU A 59 10.25 -24.22 27.58
CA GLU A 59 10.24 -25.40 26.71
C GLU A 59 8.97 -25.47 25.87
N GLU A 60 7.82 -25.14 26.47
CA GLU A 60 6.56 -25.04 25.73
C GLU A 60 6.59 -23.92 24.69
N LYS A 61 7.19 -22.77 25.00
CA LYS A 61 7.39 -21.69 24.03
C LYS A 61 8.27 -22.17 22.87
N ALA A 62 9.40 -22.80 23.16
CA ALA A 62 10.28 -23.34 22.12
C ALA A 62 9.56 -24.38 21.23
N PHE A 63 8.68 -25.19 21.82
CA PHE A 63 7.87 -26.14 21.06
C PHE A 63 6.80 -25.45 20.20
N LEU A 64 6.14 -24.39 20.71
CA LEU A 64 5.23 -23.57 19.93
C LEU A 64 5.93 -22.87 18.75
N ASP A 65 7.13 -22.31 19.00
CA ASP A 65 7.95 -21.68 17.98
C ASP A 65 8.35 -22.67 16.86
N ALA A 66 8.65 -23.92 17.21
CA ALA A 66 9.05 -24.93 16.24
C ALA A 66 7.88 -25.44 15.37
N HIS A 67 6.67 -25.53 15.92
CA HIS A 67 5.59 -26.32 15.30
C HIS A 67 4.31 -25.55 14.99
N PHE A 68 4.11 -24.38 15.60
CA PHE A 68 2.85 -23.63 15.50
C PHE A 68 3.05 -22.16 15.10
N ARG A 69 4.29 -21.66 15.12
CA ARG A 69 4.59 -20.34 14.57
C ARG A 69 4.48 -20.40 13.05
N LEU A 70 3.61 -19.57 12.50
CA LEU A 70 3.47 -19.39 11.06
C LEU A 70 3.66 -17.91 10.71
N PRO A 71 4.36 -17.59 9.61
CA PRO A 71 4.44 -16.22 9.10
C PRO A 71 3.06 -15.75 8.63
N GLY A 72 2.82 -14.44 8.60
CA GLY A 72 1.51 -13.89 8.17
C GLY A 72 0.39 -14.01 9.21
N ALA A 73 0.72 -14.12 10.50
CA ALA A 73 -0.28 -14.02 11.55
C ALA A 73 -1.03 -12.67 11.49
N PRO A 74 -2.37 -12.63 11.64
CA PRO A 74 -3.14 -11.39 11.56
C PRO A 74 -2.77 -10.34 12.62
N ASP A 75 -2.25 -10.78 13.77
CA ASP A 75 -1.75 -9.92 14.84
C ASP A 75 -0.30 -10.33 15.17
N THR A 76 0.62 -9.37 15.16
CA THR A 76 2.03 -9.58 15.50
C THR A 76 2.21 -10.14 16.92
N ASP A 77 1.28 -9.85 17.84
CA ASP A 77 1.32 -10.37 19.21
C ASP A 77 0.81 -11.81 19.30
N ALA A 78 0.21 -12.37 18.24
CA ALA A 78 -0.39 -13.71 18.17
C ALA A 78 0.19 -14.59 17.05
N PRO A 79 1.49 -14.95 17.11
CA PRO A 79 2.21 -15.60 16.02
C PRO A 79 1.90 -17.10 15.87
N TYR A 80 1.18 -17.71 16.82
CA TYR A 80 0.98 -19.15 16.86
C TYR A 80 -0.40 -19.55 16.37
N ARG A 81 -0.47 -20.46 15.39
CA ARG A 81 -1.72 -21.06 14.93
C ARG A 81 -2.11 -22.23 15.83
N ALA A 82 -3.02 -21.99 16.77
CA ALA A 82 -3.60 -23.01 17.63
C ALA A 82 -4.63 -23.86 16.85
N ILE A 83 -4.17 -24.97 16.29
CA ILE A 83 -5.03 -25.90 15.54
C ILE A 83 -6.09 -26.60 16.38
N TRP A 84 -5.98 -26.54 17.71
CA TRP A 84 -6.98 -27.06 18.66
C TRP A 84 -8.08 -26.04 19.02
N LYS A 85 -8.15 -24.89 18.33
CA LYS A 85 -9.15 -23.85 18.57
C LYS A 85 -9.90 -23.51 17.30
N SER A 86 -11.23 -23.47 17.36
CA SER A 86 -12.11 -22.93 16.32
C SER A 86 -12.17 -21.40 16.38
N GLU A 87 -12.46 -20.86 17.56
CA GLU A 87 -12.55 -19.42 17.79
C GLU A 87 -11.20 -18.79 18.14
N SER A 88 -10.92 -17.64 17.52
CA SER A 88 -9.66 -16.87 17.72
C SER A 88 -8.43 -17.76 17.70
N PRO A 89 -8.14 -18.42 16.57
CA PRO A 89 -7.27 -19.57 16.60
C PRO A 89 -5.79 -19.18 16.42
N TRP A 90 -5.50 -17.88 16.40
CA TRP A 90 -4.17 -17.30 16.55
C TRP A 90 -3.97 -16.90 18.01
N VAL A 91 -2.97 -17.48 18.68
CA VAL A 91 -2.74 -17.28 20.12
C VAL A 91 -1.48 -16.48 20.40
N LYS A 92 -1.55 -15.70 21.49
CA LYS A 92 -0.51 -14.74 21.86
C LYS A 92 0.85 -15.38 22.11
N GLU A 93 1.93 -14.63 21.92
CA GLU A 93 3.29 -15.14 22.18
C GLU A 93 3.46 -15.61 23.64
N ARG A 94 2.79 -14.93 24.58
CA ARG A 94 2.76 -15.31 26.02
C ARG A 94 1.85 -16.50 26.34
N TYR A 95 1.31 -17.22 25.35
CA TYR A 95 0.35 -18.30 25.58
C TYR A 95 0.92 -19.42 26.47
N ALA A 96 2.20 -19.78 26.28
CA ALA A 96 2.91 -20.76 27.12
C ALA A 96 2.97 -20.32 28.60
N GLU A 97 3.29 -19.06 28.84
CA GLU A 97 3.46 -18.47 30.19
C GLU A 97 2.13 -18.11 30.86
N THR A 98 1.01 -18.18 30.15
CA THR A 98 -0.29 -17.75 30.69
C THR A 98 -1.30 -18.90 30.70
N SER A 99 -1.79 -19.28 29.53
CA SER A 99 -2.87 -20.25 29.39
C SER A 99 -2.36 -21.67 29.64
N ILE A 100 -1.25 -22.07 29.00
CA ILE A 100 -0.69 -23.41 29.20
C ILE A 100 -0.18 -23.57 30.63
N GLN A 101 0.52 -22.56 31.18
CA GLN A 101 0.94 -22.58 32.58
C GLN A 101 -0.24 -22.79 33.55
N ARG A 102 -1.38 -22.13 33.31
CA ARG A 102 -2.59 -22.30 34.14
C ARG A 102 -3.13 -23.72 34.05
N ILE A 103 -3.23 -24.28 32.84
CA ILE A 103 -3.69 -25.67 32.62
C ILE A 103 -2.78 -26.65 33.36
N ARG A 104 -1.46 -26.48 33.23
CA ARG A 104 -0.46 -27.32 33.86
C ARG A 104 -0.54 -27.27 35.39
N LYS A 105 -0.64 -26.06 35.97
CA LYS A 105 -0.85 -25.88 37.43
C LYS A 105 -2.14 -26.53 37.90
N GLY A 106 -3.24 -26.38 37.15
CA GLY A 106 -4.52 -27.01 37.50
C GLY A 106 -4.48 -28.54 37.48
N CYS A 107 -3.65 -29.16 36.65
CA CYS A 107 -3.41 -30.62 36.71
C CYS A 107 -2.64 -31.01 37.97
N TYR A 108 -1.55 -30.28 38.25
CA TYR A 108 -0.74 -30.48 39.45
C TYR A 108 -1.52 -30.31 40.76
N GLU A 109 -2.32 -29.25 40.89
CA GLU A 109 -3.11 -28.97 42.10
C GLU A 109 -4.14 -30.07 42.40
N ARG A 110 -4.64 -30.75 41.36
CA ARG A 110 -5.53 -31.91 41.49
C ARG A 110 -4.77 -33.21 41.78
N GLY A 111 -3.43 -33.20 41.72
CA GLY A 111 -2.58 -34.38 41.90
C GLY A 111 -2.75 -35.44 40.80
N LYS A 112 -3.37 -35.07 39.68
CA LYS A 112 -3.72 -35.95 38.56
C LYS A 112 -2.98 -35.51 37.29
N VAL A 113 -2.62 -36.46 36.44
CA VAL A 113 -1.92 -36.26 35.16
C VAL A 113 -0.46 -35.77 35.31
N LEU A 114 -0.23 -34.68 36.05
CA LEU A 114 1.09 -34.06 36.22
C LEU A 114 1.47 -33.91 37.68
N ARG A 115 2.76 -34.12 37.98
CA ARG A 115 3.40 -33.86 39.27
C ARG A 115 4.52 -32.85 39.08
N GLN A 116 4.69 -31.96 40.05
CA GLN A 116 5.77 -30.98 40.08
C GLN A 116 6.68 -31.27 41.26
N GLN A 117 7.98 -31.28 41.01
CA GLN A 117 9.03 -31.39 42.03
C GLN A 117 10.07 -30.28 41.81
N LYS A 118 10.80 -29.89 42.84
CA LYS A 118 11.91 -28.93 42.69
C LYS A 118 13.22 -29.69 42.58
N LYS A 119 13.90 -29.54 41.46
CA LYS A 119 15.27 -30.06 41.31
C LYS A 119 16.19 -29.25 42.20
N ASN A 120 16.83 -29.93 43.15
CA ASN A 120 17.80 -29.36 44.09
C ASN A 120 17.31 -28.04 44.73
N PRO A 121 16.38 -28.11 45.70
CA PRO A 121 15.69 -26.94 46.28
C PRO A 121 16.63 -25.87 46.88
N LEU A 122 17.88 -26.25 47.17
CA LEU A 122 18.94 -25.42 47.75
C LEU A 122 19.82 -24.73 46.70
N ALA A 123 19.60 -24.98 45.41
CA ALA A 123 20.34 -24.32 44.34
C ALA A 123 19.96 -22.83 44.24
N ASN A 124 20.89 -22.00 43.74
CA ASN A 124 20.70 -20.54 43.62
C ASN A 124 19.53 -20.15 42.70
N ARG A 125 19.11 -21.06 41.80
CA ARG A 125 17.88 -21.01 41.01
C ARG A 125 17.30 -22.42 40.90
N PRO A 126 16.44 -22.86 41.84
CA PRO A 126 15.82 -24.18 41.75
C PRO A 126 14.89 -24.22 40.54
N ARG A 127 15.00 -25.25 39.73
CA ARG A 127 14.18 -25.44 38.53
C ARG A 127 13.10 -26.48 38.82
N ASP A 128 11.90 -26.22 38.34
CA ASP A 128 10.81 -27.19 38.45
C ASP A 128 11.03 -28.35 37.49
N GLU A 129 10.86 -29.56 38.01
CA GLU A 129 10.76 -30.79 37.25
C GLU A 129 9.31 -31.22 37.21
N TRP A 130 8.82 -31.54 36.01
CA TRP A 130 7.45 -31.99 35.79
C TRP A 130 7.46 -33.44 35.34
N ALA A 131 6.63 -34.25 35.99
CA ALA A 131 6.49 -35.67 35.71
C ALA A 131 5.04 -36.01 35.39
N LEU A 132 4.82 -37.04 34.57
CA LEU A 132 3.51 -37.64 34.35
C LEU A 132 3.18 -38.62 35.50
N THR A 133 1.89 -38.79 35.77
CA THR A 133 1.41 -39.93 36.58
C THR A 133 1.40 -41.20 35.72
N VAL A 134 1.49 -42.37 36.37
CA VAL A 134 1.41 -43.68 35.67
C VAL A 134 0.07 -43.86 34.94
N THR A 135 -0.98 -43.23 35.46
CA THR A 135 -2.37 -43.24 34.95
C THR A 135 -2.73 -41.94 34.24
N ALA A 136 -1.74 -41.19 33.72
CA ALA A 136 -1.98 -39.84 33.21
C ALA A 136 -3.03 -39.81 32.10
N GLY A 137 -3.03 -40.80 31.20
CA GLY A 137 -4.01 -40.89 30.14
C GLY A 137 -5.42 -41.19 30.65
N GLN A 138 -5.56 -42.15 31.57
CA GLN A 138 -6.86 -42.46 32.19
C GLN A 138 -7.39 -41.27 33.01
N ASP A 139 -6.51 -40.57 33.74
CA ASP A 139 -6.88 -39.37 34.50
C ASP A 139 -7.37 -38.24 33.59
N MET A 140 -6.86 -38.13 32.36
CA MET A 140 -7.36 -37.17 31.36
C MET A 140 -8.76 -37.58 30.88
N LEU A 141 -8.99 -38.85 30.55
CA LEU A 141 -10.32 -39.34 30.16
C LEU A 141 -11.37 -39.11 31.24
N ASP A 142 -11.03 -39.41 32.50
CA ASP A 142 -11.91 -39.19 33.66
C ASP A 142 -12.27 -37.71 33.86
N GLN A 143 -11.47 -36.79 33.31
CA GLN A 143 -11.71 -35.34 33.34
C GLN A 143 -12.46 -34.84 32.09
N GLY A 144 -12.88 -35.73 31.19
CA GLY A 144 -13.62 -35.40 29.98
C GLY A 144 -12.77 -34.89 28.83
N TYR A 145 -11.47 -35.23 28.79
CA TYR A 145 -10.62 -34.95 27.64
C TYR A 145 -10.90 -35.98 26.54
N GLU A 146 -11.07 -35.51 25.31
CA GLU A 146 -11.26 -36.40 24.17
C GLU A 146 -9.91 -37.01 23.72
N PRO A 147 -9.89 -38.31 23.36
CA PRO A 147 -8.71 -38.96 22.79
C PRO A 147 -8.25 -38.28 21.50
N THR A 148 -6.94 -38.09 21.33
CA THR A 148 -6.35 -37.50 20.13
C THR A 148 -5.65 -38.56 19.29
N PRO A 149 -6.11 -38.86 18.06
CA PRO A 149 -5.48 -39.87 17.22
C PRO A 149 -4.01 -39.55 16.92
N LEU A 150 -3.14 -40.57 17.04
CA LEU A 150 -1.70 -40.40 16.82
C LEU A 150 -1.36 -39.91 15.41
N ILE A 151 -2.08 -40.38 14.41
CA ILE A 151 -1.83 -40.03 13.01
C ILE A 151 -2.10 -38.55 12.73
N ASP A 152 -3.07 -37.92 13.39
CA ASP A 152 -3.37 -36.50 13.19
C ASP A 152 -2.23 -35.62 13.74
N LEU A 153 -1.68 -35.99 14.89
CA LEU A 153 -0.47 -35.36 15.43
C LEU A 153 0.74 -35.62 14.52
N ALA A 154 0.91 -36.85 14.03
CA ALA A 154 2.00 -37.21 13.13
C ALA A 154 1.97 -36.37 11.84
N ILE A 155 0.79 -36.17 11.24
CA ILE A 155 0.60 -35.32 10.06
C ILE A 155 0.98 -33.87 10.38
N TRP A 156 0.51 -33.32 11.50
CA TRP A 156 0.81 -31.93 11.84
C TRP A 156 2.30 -31.70 12.10
N PHE A 157 2.92 -32.54 12.93
CA PHE A 157 4.34 -32.37 13.31
C PHE A 157 5.31 -32.83 12.21
N GLY A 158 4.88 -33.76 11.36
CA GLY A 158 5.67 -34.34 10.27
C GLY A 158 5.45 -33.70 8.91
N ARG A 159 4.70 -32.59 8.82
CA ARG A 159 4.37 -31.90 7.56
C ARG A 159 5.56 -31.56 6.65
N ASN A 160 6.75 -31.40 7.22
CA ASN A 160 7.99 -31.09 6.50
C ASN A 160 8.96 -32.28 6.42
N VAL A 161 8.52 -33.47 6.81
CA VAL A 161 9.33 -34.69 6.78
C VAL A 161 9.07 -35.42 5.47
N GLU A 162 10.14 -35.89 4.85
CA GLU A 162 10.06 -36.74 3.66
C GLU A 162 9.75 -38.18 4.09
N VAL A 163 8.69 -38.76 3.53
CA VAL A 163 8.18 -40.11 3.85
C VAL A 163 7.67 -40.81 2.60
N ALA A 164 7.88 -42.11 2.47
CA ALA A 164 7.38 -42.92 1.36
C ALA A 164 5.85 -43.06 1.38
N ASP A 165 5.26 -43.19 2.57
CA ASP A 165 3.84 -43.37 2.82
C ASP A 165 3.44 -42.92 4.24
N LEU A 166 2.15 -43.05 4.57
CA LEU A 166 1.63 -42.68 5.89
C LEU A 166 2.03 -43.65 7.02
N ASP A 167 2.42 -44.89 6.67
CA ASP A 167 2.93 -45.84 7.65
C ASP A 167 4.34 -45.44 8.10
N GLU A 168 5.19 -45.00 7.17
CA GLU A 168 6.50 -44.43 7.47
C GLU A 168 6.38 -43.14 8.29
N LEU A 169 5.40 -42.27 8.00
CA LEU A 169 5.11 -41.10 8.83
C LEU A 169 4.74 -41.49 10.26
N ALA A 170 3.85 -42.47 10.43
CA ALA A 170 3.46 -42.95 11.76
C ALA A 170 4.65 -43.59 12.50
N ALA A 171 5.51 -44.32 11.80
CA ALA A 171 6.74 -44.88 12.36
C ALA A 171 7.73 -43.78 12.78
N TRP A 172 7.92 -42.76 11.95
CA TRP A 172 8.72 -41.58 12.27
C TRP A 172 8.22 -40.89 13.54
N PHE A 173 6.91 -40.66 13.63
CA PHE A 173 6.32 -40.01 14.80
C PHE A 173 6.54 -40.84 16.08
N ARG A 174 6.38 -42.17 16.00
CA ARG A 174 6.68 -43.07 17.13
C ARG A 174 8.16 -43.03 17.53
N ALA A 175 9.08 -42.87 16.59
CA ALA A 175 10.50 -42.74 16.88
C ALA A 175 10.85 -41.37 17.51
N GLU A 176 10.33 -40.27 16.96
CA GLU A 176 10.65 -38.91 17.38
C GLU A 176 9.95 -38.51 18.70
N PHE A 177 8.74 -39.00 18.94
CA PHE A 177 7.92 -38.62 20.10
C PHE A 177 7.73 -39.74 21.13
N ARG A 178 7.86 -41.02 20.77
CA ARG A 178 7.62 -42.17 21.66
C ARG A 178 6.28 -42.09 22.42
N PRO A 179 5.13 -41.94 21.73
CA PRO A 179 3.83 -41.91 22.38
C PRO A 179 3.42 -43.26 22.99
N ASP A 180 4.14 -44.34 22.63
CA ASP A 180 3.97 -45.74 23.05
C ASP A 180 4.48 -46.02 24.48
N VAL A 181 4.25 -45.09 25.41
CA VAL A 181 4.71 -45.18 26.80
C VAL A 181 3.56 -44.98 27.79
N LEU A 182 3.71 -45.53 29.00
CA LEU A 182 2.71 -45.46 30.08
C LEU A 182 1.34 -46.01 29.63
N ASP A 183 0.25 -45.40 30.09
CA ASP A 183 -1.12 -45.77 29.72
C ASP A 183 -1.64 -45.04 28.46
N LEU A 184 -0.83 -44.17 27.85
CA LEU A 184 -1.26 -43.24 26.80
C LEU A 184 -1.84 -43.94 25.54
N PRO A 185 -1.23 -45.01 24.99
CA PRO A 185 -1.73 -45.67 23.78
C PRO A 185 -3.09 -46.34 23.96
N GLY A 186 -3.42 -46.73 25.19
CA GLY A 186 -4.70 -47.35 25.53
C GLY A 186 -5.77 -46.34 25.97
N THR A 187 -5.44 -45.04 26.01
CA THR A 187 -6.31 -44.01 26.60
C THR A 187 -6.36 -42.76 25.72
N ILE A 188 -5.55 -41.74 26.01
CA ILE A 188 -5.67 -40.40 25.43
C ILE A 188 -4.97 -40.25 24.07
N LEU A 189 -4.04 -41.14 23.74
CA LEU A 189 -3.33 -41.17 22.44
C LEU A 189 -3.54 -42.52 21.74
N PRO A 190 -4.78 -42.88 21.37
CA PRO A 190 -5.08 -44.22 20.87
C PRO A 190 -4.43 -44.49 19.52
N ASP A 191 -3.88 -45.70 19.38
CA ASP A 191 -3.35 -46.22 18.11
C ASP A 191 -4.43 -46.98 17.35
N ASN A 192 -5.39 -46.24 16.80
CA ASN A 192 -6.54 -46.78 16.07
C ASN A 192 -6.25 -47.08 14.59
N GLY A 193 -4.97 -47.06 14.18
CA GLY A 193 -4.56 -47.12 12.79
C GLY A 193 -4.86 -45.85 11.99
N ILE A 194 -4.56 -45.90 10.69
CA ILE A 194 -4.69 -44.76 9.77
C ILE A 194 -6.08 -44.80 9.12
N PRO A 195 -6.90 -43.73 9.21
CA PRO A 195 -8.20 -43.66 8.56
C PRO A 195 -8.08 -43.93 7.06
N THR A 196 -8.97 -44.77 6.50
CA THR A 196 -8.93 -45.13 5.07
C THR A 196 -8.98 -43.91 4.15
N ALA A 197 -9.75 -42.88 4.53
CA ALA A 197 -9.87 -41.64 3.77
C ALA A 197 -8.56 -40.83 3.66
N TYR A 198 -7.55 -41.09 4.49
CA TYR A 198 -6.27 -40.37 4.39
C TYR A 198 -5.44 -40.86 3.22
N TRP A 199 -5.66 -42.10 2.77
CA TRP A 199 -4.98 -42.68 1.61
C TRP A 199 -5.48 -42.11 0.28
N ASP A 200 -6.60 -41.37 0.28
CA ASP A 200 -7.12 -40.70 -0.91
C ASP A 200 -6.31 -39.43 -1.28
N TYR A 201 -5.39 -39.00 -0.41
CA TYR A 201 -4.54 -37.83 -0.62
C TYR A 201 -3.13 -38.25 -1.10
N PRO A 202 -2.81 -38.13 -2.40
CA PRO A 202 -1.50 -38.51 -2.91
C PRO A 202 -0.41 -37.56 -2.40
N LEU A 203 0.74 -38.13 -2.04
CA LEU A 203 1.91 -37.39 -1.58
C LEU A 203 2.54 -36.53 -2.70
N THR A 204 3.20 -35.43 -2.33
CA THR A 204 3.74 -34.43 -3.26
C THR A 204 5.27 -34.41 -3.30
N ASP A 205 5.86 -33.95 -4.41
CA ASP A 205 7.33 -33.89 -4.54
C ASP A 205 7.99 -32.72 -3.80
N GLN A 206 7.21 -31.76 -3.33
CA GLN A 206 7.69 -30.60 -2.57
C GLN A 206 6.89 -30.49 -1.26
N PRO A 207 7.54 -30.03 -0.17
CA PRO A 207 6.85 -29.74 1.07
C PRO A 207 5.91 -28.55 0.90
N VAL A 208 4.81 -28.55 1.64
CA VAL A 208 3.93 -27.39 1.72
C VAL A 208 4.70 -26.24 2.37
N THR A 209 4.71 -25.09 1.71
CA THR A 209 5.37 -23.91 2.24
C THR A 209 4.56 -23.30 3.37
N ASP A 210 5.24 -22.63 4.30
CA ASP A 210 4.58 -21.89 5.38
C ASP A 210 3.57 -20.84 4.84
N ALA A 211 3.84 -20.24 3.68
CA ALA A 211 2.95 -19.28 3.05
C ALA A 211 1.63 -19.92 2.57
N GLU A 212 1.70 -21.07 1.90
CA GLU A 212 0.53 -21.84 1.47
C GLU A 212 -0.31 -22.31 2.66
N LEU A 213 0.37 -22.79 3.72
CA LEU A 213 -0.28 -23.24 4.94
C LEU A 213 -0.98 -22.07 5.68
N THR A 214 -0.31 -20.92 5.80
CA THR A 214 -0.90 -19.71 6.39
C THR A 214 -2.14 -19.25 5.64
N ALA A 215 -2.07 -19.17 4.30
CA ALA A 215 -3.20 -18.75 3.48
C ALA A 215 -4.41 -19.69 3.69
N ALA A 216 -4.18 -21.00 3.67
CA ALA A 216 -5.23 -21.99 3.88
C ALA A 216 -5.81 -22.00 5.31
N LEU A 217 -5.04 -21.54 6.30
CA LEU A 217 -5.47 -21.49 7.71
C LEU A 217 -6.02 -20.12 8.14
N GLY A 218 -6.26 -19.21 7.19
CA GLY A 218 -6.85 -17.88 7.41
C GLY A 218 -5.87 -16.87 8.01
N GLY A 219 -4.59 -16.96 7.67
CA GLY A 219 -3.61 -15.90 7.90
C GLY A 219 -3.49 -14.96 6.69
N THR A 220 -2.74 -13.88 6.85
CA THR A 220 -2.51 -12.89 5.80
C THR A 220 -1.49 -13.42 4.79
N GLU A 221 -1.85 -13.44 3.50
CA GLU A 221 -0.94 -13.78 2.41
C GLU A 221 0.30 -12.88 2.43
N GLN A 222 1.49 -13.46 2.19
CA GLN A 222 2.73 -12.68 2.13
C GLN A 222 2.75 -11.76 0.92
N ALA A 223 3.25 -10.53 1.09
CA ALA A 223 3.42 -9.60 -0.02
C ALA A 223 4.34 -10.17 -1.10
N GLY A 224 4.05 -9.83 -2.36
CA GLY A 224 4.94 -10.11 -3.47
C GLY A 224 6.29 -9.39 -3.31
N GLN A 225 7.39 -10.04 -3.72
CA GLN A 225 8.69 -9.39 -3.76
C GLN A 225 8.80 -8.41 -4.93
N LEU A 226 9.55 -7.33 -4.74
CA LEU A 226 9.87 -6.40 -5.82
C LEU A 226 10.61 -7.14 -6.97
N PRO A 227 10.33 -6.79 -8.23
CA PRO A 227 10.86 -7.51 -9.40
C PRO A 227 12.37 -7.28 -9.64
N GLY A 228 13.02 -6.41 -8.87
CA GLY A 228 14.43 -6.08 -9.03
C GLY A 228 14.90 -4.97 -8.09
N PRO A 229 16.14 -4.48 -8.26
CA PRO A 229 16.69 -3.39 -7.46
C PRO A 229 15.95 -2.08 -7.70
N ILE A 230 15.93 -1.20 -6.69
CA ILE A 230 15.18 0.06 -6.71
C ILE A 230 15.55 0.96 -7.90
N ASP A 231 16.82 0.98 -8.31
CA ASP A 231 17.26 1.79 -9.44
C ASP A 231 16.69 1.31 -10.78
N GLY A 232 16.52 -0.01 -10.94
CA GLY A 232 15.85 -0.59 -12.10
C GLY A 232 14.37 -0.24 -12.14
N ILE A 233 13.71 -0.25 -10.98
CA ILE A 233 12.30 0.17 -10.84
C ILE A 233 12.14 1.64 -11.21
N ILE A 234 13.01 2.52 -10.69
CA ILE A 234 12.98 3.96 -11.00
C ILE A 234 13.11 4.19 -12.50
N ALA A 235 14.10 3.56 -13.14
CA ALA A 235 14.32 3.72 -14.58
C ALA A 235 13.11 3.26 -15.43
N GLU A 236 12.47 2.16 -15.04
CA GLU A 236 11.27 1.66 -15.71
C GLU A 236 10.07 2.60 -15.50
N LEU A 237 9.88 3.13 -14.30
CA LEU A 237 8.82 4.10 -14.01
C LEU A 237 9.04 5.41 -14.78
N ASP A 238 10.26 5.93 -14.82
CA ASP A 238 10.62 7.11 -15.63
C ASP A 238 10.29 6.87 -17.12
N ALA A 239 10.68 5.71 -17.67
CA ALA A 239 10.39 5.37 -19.07
C ALA A 239 8.89 5.27 -19.36
N ARG A 240 8.10 4.70 -18.44
CA ARG A 240 6.63 4.61 -18.56
C ARG A 240 5.96 5.97 -18.50
N ILE A 241 6.39 6.83 -17.58
CA ILE A 241 5.89 8.19 -17.46
C ILE A 241 6.25 8.99 -18.73
N ALA A 242 7.47 8.88 -19.25
CA ALA A 242 7.86 9.53 -20.50
C ALA A 242 6.99 9.04 -21.68
N LYS A 243 6.69 7.74 -21.75
CA LYS A 243 5.82 7.16 -22.79
C LYS A 243 4.38 7.71 -22.75
N SER A 244 3.90 8.12 -21.58
CA SER A 244 2.59 8.79 -21.45
C SER A 244 2.55 10.21 -22.04
N GLY A 245 3.70 10.74 -22.49
CA GLY A 245 3.82 12.10 -23.01
C GLY A 245 4.09 13.17 -21.94
N PHE A 246 4.35 12.76 -20.70
CA PHE A 246 4.76 13.66 -19.62
C PHE A 246 6.28 13.66 -19.46
N ALA A 247 6.91 14.81 -19.66
CA ALA A 247 8.33 15.01 -19.38
C ALA A 247 8.53 15.33 -17.89
N ALA A 248 8.75 14.29 -17.08
CA ALA A 248 8.99 14.47 -15.65
C ALA A 248 10.36 15.15 -15.41
N PRO A 249 10.44 16.07 -14.42
CA PRO A 249 11.71 16.62 -13.97
C PRO A 249 12.70 15.52 -13.56
N THR A 250 13.97 15.68 -13.95
CA THR A 250 15.02 14.70 -13.67
C THR A 250 15.10 14.36 -12.19
N GLY A 251 15.01 13.05 -11.88
CA GLY A 251 15.11 12.55 -10.51
C GLY A 251 13.85 12.74 -9.65
N LEU A 252 12.74 13.25 -10.20
CA LEU A 252 11.48 13.40 -9.46
C LEU A 252 10.97 12.06 -8.94
N VAL A 253 10.89 11.03 -9.79
CA VAL A 253 10.45 9.67 -9.41
C VAL A 253 11.32 9.12 -8.27
N ARG A 254 12.63 9.24 -8.38
CA ARG A 254 13.57 8.84 -7.32
C ARG A 254 13.27 9.53 -5.99
N ARG A 255 13.03 10.85 -6.01
CA ARG A 255 12.72 11.61 -4.79
C ARG A 255 11.42 11.14 -4.15
N VAL A 256 10.40 10.84 -4.95
CA VAL A 256 9.11 10.31 -4.47
C VAL A 256 9.29 8.93 -3.83
N LEU A 257 9.90 7.98 -4.55
CA LEU A 257 10.09 6.61 -4.05
C LEU A 257 10.94 6.59 -2.78
N THR A 258 12.06 7.33 -2.74
CA THR A 258 12.90 7.41 -1.55
C THR A 258 12.16 8.01 -0.36
N ALA A 259 11.29 9.00 -0.57
CA ALA A 259 10.48 9.57 0.52
C ALA A 259 9.50 8.54 1.09
N TRP A 260 8.80 7.79 0.24
CA TRP A 260 7.91 6.72 0.68
C TRP A 260 8.63 5.60 1.42
N LEU A 261 9.82 5.20 0.97
CA LEU A 261 10.63 4.18 1.67
C LEU A 261 11.10 4.63 3.06
N ARG A 262 11.11 5.94 3.35
CA ARG A 262 11.34 6.46 4.71
C ARG A 262 10.07 6.54 5.55
N GLY A 263 8.90 6.29 4.97
CA GLY A 263 7.59 6.41 5.61
C GLY A 263 6.98 7.82 5.53
N ASP A 264 7.54 8.73 4.73
CA ASP A 264 6.97 10.07 4.54
C ASP A 264 5.82 10.02 3.52
N MET A 265 4.79 10.86 3.71
CA MET A 265 3.93 11.23 2.59
C MET A 265 4.67 12.19 1.65
N VAL A 266 4.30 12.21 0.37
CA VAL A 266 4.91 13.12 -0.60
C VAL A 266 3.90 14.19 -0.97
N VAL A 267 4.31 15.46 -0.90
CA VAL A 267 3.47 16.60 -1.29
C VAL A 267 4.14 17.32 -2.46
N LEU A 268 3.49 17.28 -3.62
CA LEU A 268 3.89 18.05 -4.79
C LEU A 268 3.30 19.45 -4.66
N ILE A 269 4.15 20.46 -4.49
CA ILE A 269 3.72 21.86 -4.39
C ILE A 269 4.12 22.64 -5.64
N GLY A 270 3.24 23.48 -6.14
CA GLY A 270 3.55 24.34 -7.28
C GLY A 270 2.31 25.01 -7.83
N GLN A 271 2.51 25.88 -8.80
CA GLN A 271 1.45 26.64 -9.45
C GLN A 271 0.51 25.75 -10.29
N PRO A 272 -0.74 26.16 -10.54
CA PRO A 272 -1.62 25.47 -11.47
C PRO A 272 -0.95 25.26 -12.83
N GLY A 273 -1.17 24.08 -13.43
CA GLY A 273 -0.58 23.75 -14.73
C GLY A 273 0.89 23.31 -14.74
N THR A 274 1.55 23.19 -13.58
CA THR A 274 2.91 22.58 -13.46
C THR A 274 2.93 21.04 -13.60
N GLY A 275 1.77 20.41 -13.82
CA GLY A 275 1.69 18.96 -14.07
C GLY A 275 1.64 18.07 -12.82
N LYS A 276 1.36 18.62 -11.63
CA LYS A 276 1.22 17.88 -10.35
C LYS A 276 0.29 16.66 -10.46
N THR A 277 -0.96 16.88 -10.85
CA THR A 277 -2.00 15.83 -10.97
C THR A 277 -1.63 14.81 -12.05
N THR A 278 -1.13 15.27 -13.20
CA THR A 278 -0.69 14.41 -14.29
C THR A 278 0.46 13.49 -13.86
N PHE A 279 1.49 14.03 -13.22
CA PHE A 279 2.59 13.24 -12.69
C PHE A 279 2.12 12.23 -11.64
N ALA A 280 1.30 12.66 -10.67
CA ALA A 280 0.80 11.79 -9.62
C ALA A 280 0.01 10.60 -10.17
N SER A 281 -0.89 10.87 -11.12
CA SER A 281 -1.71 9.85 -11.78
C SER A 281 -0.84 8.90 -12.61
N ASN A 282 0.06 9.44 -13.43
CA ASN A 282 0.94 8.64 -14.30
C ASN A 282 1.89 7.75 -13.49
N LEU A 283 2.46 8.27 -12.39
CA LEU A 283 3.33 7.50 -11.51
C LEU A 283 2.55 6.36 -10.84
N ALA A 284 1.38 6.67 -10.29
CA ALA A 284 0.55 5.68 -9.60
C ALA A 284 0.07 4.56 -10.55
N GLU A 285 -0.34 4.92 -11.77
CA GLU A 285 -0.73 3.96 -12.80
C GLU A 285 0.46 3.14 -13.31
N ALA A 286 1.62 3.77 -13.51
CA ALA A 286 2.85 3.07 -13.90
C ALA A 286 3.27 2.04 -12.84
N MET A 287 3.19 2.39 -11.55
CA MET A 287 3.46 1.47 -10.45
C MET A 287 2.47 0.33 -10.41
N SER A 288 1.16 0.61 -10.48
CA SER A 288 0.11 -0.42 -10.49
C SER A 288 0.34 -1.43 -11.62
N LYS A 289 0.61 -0.95 -12.85
CA LYS A 289 0.86 -1.82 -13.99
C LYS A 289 2.18 -2.60 -13.91
N TYR A 290 3.27 -1.96 -13.50
CA TYR A 290 4.59 -2.58 -13.51
C TYR A 290 4.77 -3.56 -12.36
N LEU A 291 4.35 -3.18 -11.15
CA LEU A 291 4.47 -3.96 -9.93
C LEU A 291 3.25 -4.86 -9.67
N LYS A 292 2.23 -4.82 -10.55
CA LYS A 292 0.97 -5.57 -10.43
C LYS A 292 0.22 -5.26 -9.14
N LEU A 293 0.26 -4.00 -8.70
CA LEU A 293 -0.43 -3.54 -7.49
C LEU A 293 -1.90 -3.24 -7.79
N PRO A 294 -2.77 -3.23 -6.75
CA PRO A 294 -4.12 -2.71 -6.87
C PRO A 294 -4.15 -1.31 -7.51
N ALA A 295 -5.30 -0.98 -8.12
CA ALA A 295 -5.49 0.34 -8.70
C ALA A 295 -5.30 1.44 -7.63
N PRO A 296 -4.70 2.59 -8.01
CA PRO A 296 -4.51 3.68 -7.08
C PRO A 296 -5.85 4.27 -6.64
N VAL A 297 -5.87 4.78 -5.41
CA VAL A 297 -7.05 5.43 -4.83
C VAL A 297 -6.91 6.94 -5.01
N LEU A 298 -7.88 7.60 -5.63
CA LEU A 298 -7.86 9.05 -5.87
C LEU A 298 -8.91 9.74 -5.01
N ILE A 299 -8.47 10.57 -4.07
CA ILE A 299 -9.35 11.27 -3.13
C ILE A 299 -9.27 12.78 -3.40
N PRO A 300 -10.29 13.37 -4.04
CA PRO A 300 -10.36 14.81 -4.25
C PRO A 300 -10.79 15.53 -2.98
N ILE A 301 -9.94 16.42 -2.48
CA ILE A 301 -10.22 17.21 -1.28
C ILE A 301 -11.07 18.42 -1.65
N ARG A 302 -12.06 18.73 -0.81
CA ARG A 302 -12.97 19.89 -0.92
C ARG A 302 -12.71 20.87 0.22
N SER A 303 -13.25 22.08 0.16
CA SER A 303 -13.06 23.10 1.20
C SER A 303 -13.63 22.72 2.56
N ASP A 304 -14.69 21.91 2.58
CA ASP A 304 -15.40 21.42 3.77
C ASP A 304 -15.02 19.98 4.16
N PHE A 305 -13.92 19.46 3.61
CA PHE A 305 -13.52 18.07 3.79
C PHE A 305 -13.03 17.77 5.22
N ASP A 306 -13.55 16.70 5.81
CA ASP A 306 -13.29 16.28 7.19
C ASP A 306 -13.00 14.78 7.32
N GLU A 307 -12.82 14.30 8.55
CA GLU A 307 -12.49 12.89 8.81
C GLU A 307 -13.64 11.94 8.46
N ALA A 308 -14.90 12.41 8.46
CA ALA A 308 -16.05 11.61 8.06
C ALA A 308 -16.11 11.40 6.54
N GLU A 309 -15.64 12.38 5.76
CA GLU A 309 -15.44 12.24 4.31
C GLU A 309 -14.19 11.42 3.96
N PHE A 310 -13.19 11.37 4.83
CA PHE A 310 -11.96 10.60 4.59
C PHE A 310 -12.04 9.14 5.04
N ILE A 311 -12.44 8.87 6.29
CA ILE A 311 -12.51 7.53 6.88
C ILE A 311 -13.94 6.99 6.83
N GLY A 312 -14.92 7.83 7.20
CA GLY A 312 -16.32 7.44 7.31
C GLY A 312 -16.95 7.84 8.62
N TYR A 313 -18.22 7.48 8.78
CA TYR A 313 -19.02 7.79 9.96
C TYR A 313 -19.95 6.64 10.32
N GLN A 314 -20.56 6.71 11.50
CA GLN A 314 -21.56 5.74 11.95
C GLN A 314 -22.96 6.31 11.73
N GLN A 315 -23.84 5.55 11.10
CA GLN A 315 -25.26 5.92 10.95
C GLN A 315 -26.02 5.80 12.27
N LEU A 316 -27.23 6.36 12.32
CA LEU A 316 -28.09 6.35 13.52
C LEU A 316 -28.48 4.93 13.98
N ASP A 317 -28.49 3.97 13.05
CA ASP A 317 -28.75 2.55 13.32
C ASP A 317 -27.51 1.78 13.81
N GLY A 318 -26.36 2.46 13.90
CA GLY A 318 -25.08 1.88 14.30
C GLY A 318 -24.25 1.32 13.13
N THR A 319 -24.76 1.33 11.90
CA THR A 319 -24.04 0.80 10.73
C THR A 319 -22.90 1.74 10.32
N PRO A 320 -21.65 1.24 10.18
CA PRO A 320 -20.56 2.06 9.68
C PRO A 320 -20.70 2.32 8.18
N GLN A 321 -20.56 3.58 7.78
CA GLN A 321 -20.43 4.02 6.40
C GLN A 321 -18.97 4.40 6.16
N LEU A 322 -18.19 3.44 5.70
CA LEU A 322 -16.78 3.63 5.39
C LEU A 322 -16.61 4.34 4.04
N ARG A 323 -15.56 5.16 3.95
CA ARG A 323 -15.18 5.87 2.72
C ARG A 323 -14.04 5.15 2.02
N GLU A 324 -13.71 5.62 0.81
CA GLU A 324 -12.76 4.95 -0.08
C GLU A 324 -11.41 4.67 0.58
N PHE A 325 -10.86 5.60 1.37
CA PHE A 325 -9.61 5.33 2.10
C PHE A 325 -9.78 4.17 3.10
N ALA A 326 -10.87 4.16 3.88
CA ALA A 326 -11.09 3.11 4.86
C ALA A 326 -11.34 1.75 4.19
N THR A 327 -12.17 1.68 3.16
CA THR A 327 -12.48 0.42 2.46
C THR A 327 -11.27 -0.13 1.70
N GLU A 328 -10.54 0.73 0.99
CA GLU A 328 -9.50 0.30 0.07
C GLU A 328 -8.11 0.15 0.73
N ILE A 329 -7.87 0.81 1.87
CA ILE A 329 -6.56 0.84 2.55
C ILE A 329 -6.61 0.20 3.94
N LEU A 330 -7.65 0.48 4.74
CA LEU A 330 -7.68 0.04 6.14
C LEU A 330 -8.41 -1.30 6.34
N ASP A 331 -9.47 -1.54 5.57
CA ASP A 331 -10.32 -2.72 5.67
C ASP A 331 -10.22 -3.59 4.41
N THR A 332 -8.98 -3.76 3.92
CA THR A 332 -8.66 -4.58 2.75
C THR A 332 -8.27 -6.00 3.14
N GLU A 333 -8.63 -6.98 2.30
CA GLU A 333 -8.19 -8.38 2.43
C GLU A 333 -6.70 -8.55 2.11
N ARG A 334 -6.05 -7.54 1.49
CA ARG A 334 -4.63 -7.56 1.11
C ARG A 334 -3.83 -6.42 1.75
N PRO A 335 -3.71 -6.40 3.09
CA PRO A 335 -3.07 -5.28 3.81
C PRO A 335 -1.55 -5.22 3.64
N LEU A 336 -0.94 -6.24 3.01
CA LEU A 336 0.50 -6.26 2.74
C LEU A 336 0.84 -5.81 1.31
N ASP A 337 -0.16 -5.64 0.43
CA ASP A 337 0.07 -5.11 -0.91
C ASP A 337 0.32 -3.59 -0.81
N ALA A 338 1.35 -3.12 -1.53
CA ALA A 338 1.59 -1.70 -1.66
C ALA A 338 0.44 -1.03 -2.43
N ARG A 339 0.00 0.14 -1.97
CA ARG A 339 -1.07 0.89 -2.62
C ARG A 339 -0.80 2.38 -2.62
N VAL A 340 -0.96 3.01 -3.77
CA VAL A 340 -0.78 4.45 -3.92
C VAL A 340 -2.12 5.16 -3.68
N VAL A 341 -2.10 6.15 -2.79
CA VAL A 341 -3.23 7.02 -2.47
C VAL A 341 -2.90 8.43 -2.93
N ILE A 342 -3.67 8.96 -3.87
CA ILE A 342 -3.53 10.32 -4.39
C ILE A 342 -4.50 11.22 -3.64
N LEU A 343 -4.00 12.27 -2.99
CA LEU A 343 -4.81 13.32 -2.39
C LEU A 343 -4.76 14.55 -3.29
N GLU A 344 -5.85 14.82 -4.01
CA GLU A 344 -5.91 15.93 -4.95
C GLU A 344 -6.37 17.22 -4.26
N GLU A 345 -5.68 18.34 -4.53
CA GLU A 345 -5.91 19.63 -3.86
C GLU A 345 -5.83 19.55 -2.32
N PHE A 346 -4.79 18.87 -1.85
CA PHE A 346 -4.52 18.51 -0.47
C PHE A 346 -4.74 19.60 0.58
N ASN A 347 -4.51 20.87 0.23
CA ASN A 347 -4.61 22.01 1.13
C ASN A 347 -5.85 22.89 0.88
N LEU A 348 -6.86 22.41 0.15
CA LEU A 348 -8.14 23.11 0.03
C LEU A 348 -8.93 23.10 1.36
N ALA A 349 -8.79 22.03 2.15
CA ALA A 349 -9.20 21.98 3.56
C ALA A 349 -7.99 21.98 4.50
N THR A 350 -8.24 22.27 5.78
CA THR A 350 -7.20 22.15 6.81
C THR A 350 -6.82 20.69 7.00
N ILE A 351 -5.57 20.31 6.76
CA ILE A 351 -5.13 18.90 6.73
C ILE A 351 -5.49 18.14 8.02
N GLU A 352 -5.40 18.79 9.18
CA GLU A 352 -5.77 18.19 10.46
C GLU A 352 -7.26 17.83 10.58
N SER A 353 -8.17 18.48 9.84
CA SER A 353 -9.60 18.18 9.95
C SER A 353 -9.96 16.79 9.45
N TYR A 354 -9.15 16.24 8.53
CA TYR A 354 -9.45 14.96 7.88
C TYR A 354 -8.35 13.91 7.97
N LEU A 355 -7.08 14.32 8.12
CA LEU A 355 -5.93 13.41 8.10
C LEU A 355 -5.32 13.17 9.49
N ALA A 356 -5.89 13.72 10.56
CA ALA A 356 -5.33 13.62 11.90
C ALA A 356 -5.01 12.18 12.32
N SER A 357 -5.96 11.25 12.16
CA SER A 357 -5.76 9.84 12.51
C SER A 357 -4.61 9.19 11.72
N VAL A 358 -4.46 9.50 10.44
CA VAL A 358 -3.34 9.00 9.62
C VAL A 358 -2.01 9.59 10.08
N LEU A 359 -1.96 10.91 10.33
CA LEU A 359 -0.74 11.59 10.81
C LEU A 359 -0.26 11.08 12.17
N ILE A 360 -1.19 10.66 13.04
CA ILE A 360 -0.88 10.03 14.32
C ILE A 360 -0.40 8.59 14.09
N ALA A 361 -1.14 7.82 13.30
CA ALA A 361 -0.82 6.42 13.01
C ALA A 361 0.59 6.24 12.42
N THR A 362 1.06 7.14 11.55
CA THR A 362 2.42 7.05 10.99
C THR A 362 3.54 7.15 12.02
N GLN A 363 3.26 7.60 13.25
CA GLN A 363 4.23 7.70 14.35
C GLN A 363 4.10 6.56 15.37
N GLU A 364 2.97 5.86 15.38
CA GLU A 364 2.75 4.76 16.29
C GLU A 364 3.40 3.48 15.78
N PRO A 365 4.12 2.71 16.62
CA PRO A 365 4.71 1.43 16.20
C PRO A 365 3.70 0.45 15.61
N LYS A 366 2.43 0.52 16.04
CA LYS A 366 1.34 -0.35 15.58
C LYS A 366 0.46 0.29 14.50
N ARG A 367 0.74 1.54 14.12
CA ARG A 367 0.03 2.32 13.08
C ARG A 367 -1.49 2.22 13.15
N ARG A 368 -2.09 2.34 14.34
CA ARG A 368 -3.52 2.06 14.52
C ARG A 368 -4.38 3.27 14.15
N ILE A 369 -5.46 3.01 13.41
CA ILE A 369 -6.52 3.96 13.11
C ILE A 369 -7.83 3.38 13.64
N ARG A 370 -8.61 4.20 14.33
CA ARG A 370 -9.93 3.82 14.84
C ARG A 370 -10.97 4.07 13.76
N LEU A 371 -11.76 3.06 13.44
CA LEU A 371 -12.89 3.17 12.51
C LEU A 371 -14.17 3.62 13.23
N PRO A 372 -15.20 4.10 12.50
CA PRO A 372 -16.45 4.56 13.08
C PRO A 372 -17.22 3.52 13.90
N ASP A 373 -17.05 2.23 13.58
CA ASP A 373 -17.63 1.11 14.35
C ASP A 373 -16.90 0.83 15.68
N GLY A 374 -15.87 1.62 16.00
CA GLY A 374 -15.04 1.48 17.20
C GLY A 374 -13.92 0.44 17.07
N THR A 375 -13.86 -0.30 15.96
CA THR A 375 -12.76 -1.23 15.70
C THR A 375 -11.48 -0.46 15.35
N HIS A 376 -10.33 -1.13 15.49
CA HIS A 376 -9.04 -0.56 15.10
C HIS A 376 -8.51 -1.35 13.90
N ARG A 377 -7.98 -0.63 12.91
CA ARG A 377 -7.23 -1.18 11.77
C ARG A 377 -5.82 -0.61 11.75
N ALA A 378 -4.87 -1.40 11.28
CA ALA A 378 -3.51 -0.91 11.09
C ALA A 378 -3.42 -0.22 9.72
N LEU A 379 -2.89 0.99 9.67
CA LEU A 379 -2.49 1.66 8.44
C LEU A 379 -1.31 0.88 7.84
N PRO A 380 -1.46 0.28 6.63
CA PRO A 380 -0.40 -0.47 5.99
C PRO A 380 0.89 0.34 5.83
N VAL A 381 2.04 -0.32 5.94
CA VAL A 381 3.34 0.37 5.79
C VAL A 381 3.50 0.96 4.40
N ASP A 382 3.08 0.19 3.39
CA ASP A 382 3.18 0.54 1.97
C ASP A 382 1.90 1.21 1.42
N ALA A 383 1.15 1.90 2.29
CA ALA A 383 0.14 2.87 1.89
C ALA A 383 0.82 4.20 1.51
N PHE A 384 1.21 4.31 0.24
CA PHE A 384 2.00 5.42 -0.29
C PHE A 384 1.13 6.62 -0.64
N ILE A 385 1.22 7.68 0.16
CA ILE A 385 0.44 8.91 -0.04
C ILE A 385 1.17 9.89 -0.95
N LEU A 386 0.52 10.30 -2.03
CA LEU A 386 0.93 11.36 -2.96
C LEU A 386 -0.09 12.49 -2.98
N ALA A 387 0.27 13.64 -2.44
CA ALA A 387 -0.60 14.80 -2.39
C ALA A 387 -0.23 15.82 -3.46
N THR A 388 -1.22 16.42 -4.11
CA THR A 388 -1.04 17.62 -4.96
C THR A 388 -1.48 18.85 -4.19
N CYS A 389 -0.67 19.90 -4.22
CA CYS A 389 -0.86 21.09 -3.40
C CYS A 389 -0.61 22.33 -4.26
N ASN A 390 -1.57 23.25 -4.30
CA ASN A 390 -1.34 24.58 -4.84
C ASN A 390 -0.70 25.44 -3.75
N SER A 391 0.16 26.35 -4.16
CA SER A 391 0.87 27.21 -3.24
C SER A 391 -0.08 28.20 -2.57
N TYR A 392 -0.08 28.21 -1.24
CA TYR A 392 -0.84 29.16 -0.44
C TYR A 392 -0.43 30.62 -0.70
N LEU A 393 0.82 30.86 -1.07
CA LEU A 393 1.28 32.22 -1.38
C LEU A 393 0.63 32.77 -2.65
N ASP A 394 0.26 31.87 -3.56
CA ASP A 394 -0.25 32.22 -4.87
C ASP A 394 -1.79 32.27 -4.90
N GLU A 395 -2.46 31.46 -4.07
CA GLU A 395 -3.92 31.42 -3.91
C GLU A 395 -4.35 31.47 -2.43
N PRO A 396 -4.00 32.52 -1.64
CA PRO A 396 -4.26 32.57 -0.20
C PRO A 396 -5.74 32.58 0.19
N GLU A 397 -6.63 32.97 -0.73
CA GLU A 397 -8.07 33.03 -0.55
C GLU A 397 -8.78 31.67 -0.63
N THR A 398 -8.19 30.70 -1.35
CA THR A 398 -8.77 29.35 -1.51
C THR A 398 -7.96 28.25 -0.83
N ARG A 399 -6.69 28.51 -0.52
CA ARG A 399 -5.78 27.48 0.02
C ARG A 399 -5.51 27.69 1.50
N THR A 400 -5.25 26.59 2.18
CA THR A 400 -4.78 26.59 3.58
C THR A 400 -3.27 26.37 3.64
N ARG A 401 -2.66 26.85 4.72
CA ARG A 401 -1.24 26.60 4.99
C ARG A 401 -1.05 25.17 5.50
N ILE A 402 -0.05 24.48 4.97
CA ILE A 402 0.37 23.19 5.55
C ILE A 402 0.97 23.44 6.94
N SER A 403 0.39 22.78 7.94
CA SER A 403 0.81 22.86 9.34
C SER A 403 2.23 22.31 9.57
N ALA A 404 2.85 22.66 10.70
CA ALA A 404 4.14 22.09 11.08
C ALA A 404 4.07 20.56 11.35
N PRO A 405 3.03 20.03 12.02
CA PRO A 405 2.86 18.58 12.18
C PRO A 405 2.77 17.81 10.86
N ALA A 406 2.03 18.33 9.87
CA ALA A 406 1.96 17.70 8.53
C ALA A 406 3.31 17.78 7.81
N LYS A 407 3.98 18.94 7.83
CA LYS A 407 5.33 19.11 7.23
C LYS A 407 6.39 18.15 7.78
N ARG A 408 6.33 17.81 9.08
CA ARG A 408 7.29 16.86 9.69
C ARG A 408 7.12 15.43 9.21
N ARG A 409 5.98 15.10 8.60
CA ARG A 409 5.62 13.75 8.13
C ARG A 409 5.58 13.68 6.62
N ALA A 410 5.92 14.79 5.94
CA ALA A 410 5.80 14.95 4.51
C ALA A 410 7.13 15.40 3.90
N THR A 411 7.51 14.78 2.79
CA THR A 411 8.50 15.33 1.88
C THR A 411 7.79 16.26 0.90
N VAL A 412 8.05 17.57 1.03
CA VAL A 412 7.55 18.58 0.10
C VAL A 412 8.49 18.70 -1.09
N ILE A 413 7.96 18.48 -2.29
CA ILE A 413 8.67 18.62 -3.55
C ILE A 413 8.06 19.76 -4.35
N THR A 414 8.81 20.83 -4.55
CA THR A 414 8.43 21.91 -5.44
C THR A 414 8.50 21.43 -6.89
N MET A 415 7.39 21.54 -7.61
CA MET A 415 7.31 21.29 -9.04
C MET A 415 7.89 22.48 -9.80
N PRO A 416 8.87 22.25 -10.69
CA PRO A 416 9.44 23.31 -11.49
C PRO A 416 8.44 23.82 -12.53
N ASN A 417 8.59 25.08 -12.94
CA ASN A 417 7.92 25.58 -14.12
C ASN A 417 8.77 25.26 -15.36
N VAL A 418 8.57 24.06 -15.91
CA VAL A 418 9.33 23.56 -17.08
C VAL A 418 9.31 24.53 -18.27
N LEU A 419 8.22 25.27 -18.46
CA LEU A 419 8.12 26.28 -19.53
C LEU A 419 9.14 27.41 -19.30
N ALA A 420 9.15 27.97 -18.09
CA ALA A 420 10.09 29.02 -17.72
C ALA A 420 11.54 28.54 -17.76
N ASP A 421 11.82 27.35 -17.22
CA ASP A 421 13.16 26.77 -17.21
C ASP A 421 13.71 26.58 -18.63
N ARG A 422 12.88 26.07 -19.56
CA ARG A 422 13.27 25.88 -20.96
C ARG A 422 13.43 27.20 -21.70
N PHE A 423 12.58 28.18 -21.43
CA PHE A 423 12.70 29.54 -21.97
C PHE A 423 13.99 30.24 -21.53
N GLU A 424 14.41 30.07 -20.28
CA GLU A 424 15.66 30.65 -19.76
C GLU A 424 16.91 29.94 -20.28
N ALA A 425 16.81 28.64 -20.61
CA ALA A 425 17.94 27.83 -21.05
C ALA A 425 18.37 28.10 -22.50
N VAL A 426 17.55 28.79 -23.30
CA VAL A 426 17.81 29.08 -24.72
C VAL A 426 18.13 30.54 -24.97
N ASP A 427 18.99 30.80 -25.95
CA ASP A 427 19.30 32.16 -26.40
C ASP A 427 18.11 32.80 -27.13
N GLU A 428 18.08 34.13 -27.20
CA GLU A 428 16.97 34.88 -27.82
C GLU A 428 16.69 34.47 -29.27
N SER A 429 17.72 34.11 -30.03
CA SER A 429 17.58 33.62 -31.41
C SER A 429 16.86 32.27 -31.53
N ASP A 430 16.86 31.47 -30.48
CA ASP A 430 16.30 30.10 -30.48
C ASP A 430 14.94 30.02 -29.77
N ARG A 431 14.46 31.12 -29.16
CA ARG A 431 13.19 31.17 -28.41
C ARG A 431 11.98 30.79 -29.25
N GLU A 432 11.92 31.22 -30.51
CA GLU A 432 10.80 30.88 -31.39
C GLU A 432 10.72 29.37 -31.61
N ALA A 433 11.85 28.75 -31.97
CA ALA A 433 11.92 27.31 -32.19
C ALA A 433 11.52 26.54 -30.92
N GLU A 434 11.98 26.98 -29.75
CA GLU A 434 11.71 26.32 -28.48
C GLU A 434 10.23 26.42 -28.05
N ILE A 435 9.64 27.63 -28.07
CA ILE A 435 8.25 27.87 -27.65
C ILE A 435 7.27 27.17 -28.59
N VAL A 436 7.51 27.28 -29.91
CA VAL A 436 6.66 26.63 -30.92
C VAL A 436 6.76 25.11 -30.78
N SER A 437 7.97 24.56 -30.58
CA SER A 437 8.16 23.14 -30.35
C SER A 437 7.38 22.66 -29.12
N LEU A 438 7.45 23.39 -28.01
CA LEU A 438 6.69 23.10 -26.79
C LEU A 438 5.17 23.13 -27.02
N ALA A 439 4.67 24.12 -27.76
CA ALA A 439 3.25 24.23 -28.10
C ALA A 439 2.77 23.05 -28.97
N VAL A 440 3.52 22.71 -30.02
CA VAL A 440 3.23 21.56 -30.89
C VAL A 440 3.27 20.24 -30.12
N ASP A 441 4.21 20.09 -29.19
CA ASP A 441 4.27 18.89 -28.34
C ASP A 441 3.04 18.75 -27.43
N GLN A 442 2.45 19.86 -26.96
CA GLN A 442 1.17 19.80 -26.24
C GLN A 442 0.02 19.32 -27.14
N ILE A 443 -0.03 19.78 -28.39
CA ILE A 443 -1.05 19.36 -29.37
C ILE A 443 -0.91 17.88 -29.69
N ARG A 444 0.31 17.40 -29.96
CA ARG A 444 0.60 15.98 -30.20
C ARG A 444 0.25 15.10 -29.00
N THR A 445 0.48 15.61 -27.78
CA THR A 445 0.14 14.89 -26.55
C THR A 445 -1.37 14.77 -26.39
N GLU A 446 -2.13 15.83 -26.68
CA GLU A 446 -3.60 15.76 -26.69
C GLU A 446 -4.10 14.81 -27.79
N HIS A 447 -3.53 14.86 -29.00
CA HIS A 447 -3.86 13.94 -30.09
C HIS A 447 -3.69 12.47 -29.65
N ARG A 448 -2.53 12.13 -29.07
CA ARG A 448 -2.28 10.77 -28.54
C ARG A 448 -3.28 10.37 -27.46
N ARG A 449 -3.65 11.30 -26.57
CA ARG A 449 -4.63 11.04 -25.50
C ARG A 449 -6.02 10.74 -26.07
N VAL A 450 -6.47 11.51 -27.05
CA VAL A 450 -7.76 11.27 -27.72
C VAL A 450 -7.70 9.96 -28.51
N GLN A 451 -6.62 9.72 -29.26
CA GLN A 451 -6.44 8.49 -30.04
C GLN A 451 -6.47 7.24 -29.16
N GLN A 452 -5.73 7.26 -28.04
CA GLN A 452 -5.71 6.15 -27.09
C GLN A 452 -7.11 5.87 -26.52
N ARG A 453 -7.91 6.91 -26.23
CA ARG A 453 -9.31 6.75 -25.79
C ARG A 453 -10.16 6.09 -26.87
N VAL A 454 -10.01 6.50 -28.12
CA VAL A 454 -10.71 5.89 -29.28
C VAL A 454 -10.30 4.43 -29.47
N ASP A 455 -8.99 4.15 -29.47
CA ASP A 455 -8.43 2.80 -29.63
C ASP A 455 -8.87 1.85 -28.51
N SER A 456 -9.15 2.39 -27.32
CA SER A 456 -9.67 1.65 -26.17
C SER A 456 -11.18 1.39 -26.25
N GLY A 457 -11.84 1.77 -27.35
CA GLY A 457 -13.30 1.62 -27.53
C GLY A 457 -14.14 2.59 -26.70
N LEU A 458 -13.52 3.64 -26.14
CA LEU A 458 -14.17 4.64 -25.28
C LEU A 458 -14.35 6.00 -26.00
N ALA A 459 -14.46 5.98 -27.32
CA ALA A 459 -14.62 7.17 -28.15
C ALA A 459 -15.87 7.98 -27.73
N SER A 460 -15.70 9.28 -27.52
CA SER A 460 -16.79 10.22 -27.29
C SER A 460 -17.30 10.82 -28.61
N MET A 461 -18.51 11.42 -28.60
CA MET A 461 -19.15 12.01 -29.78
C MET A 461 -18.26 12.98 -30.56
N PHE A 462 -17.42 13.76 -29.87
CA PHE A 462 -16.56 14.77 -30.49
C PHE A 462 -15.17 14.26 -30.83
N ASP A 463 -14.81 13.02 -30.53
CA ASP A 463 -13.44 12.53 -30.70
C ASP A 463 -13.01 12.46 -32.17
N GLY A 464 -13.94 12.17 -33.08
CA GLY A 464 -13.65 12.23 -34.52
C GLY A 464 -13.27 13.64 -34.97
N ALA A 465 -14.02 14.66 -34.53
CA ALA A 465 -13.72 16.06 -34.84
C ALA A 465 -12.43 16.54 -34.17
N ARG A 466 -12.19 16.12 -32.90
CA ARG A 466 -10.94 16.45 -32.20
C ARG A 466 -9.73 15.90 -32.90
N LEU A 467 -9.76 14.62 -33.29
CA LEU A 467 -8.66 13.99 -34.02
C LEU A 467 -8.44 14.67 -35.37
N ALA A 468 -9.51 14.97 -36.11
CA ALA A 468 -9.41 15.66 -37.39
C ALA A 468 -8.69 17.01 -37.27
N GLN A 469 -9.04 17.82 -36.25
CA GLN A 469 -8.40 19.12 -36.04
C GLN A 469 -6.98 19.00 -35.50
N LEU A 470 -6.75 18.17 -34.47
CA LEU A 470 -5.40 18.00 -33.90
C LEU A 470 -4.41 17.40 -34.91
N ALA A 471 -4.87 16.54 -35.82
CA ALA A 471 -4.03 15.95 -36.88
C ALA A 471 -3.54 16.98 -37.91
N THR A 472 -4.13 18.17 -37.95
CA THR A 472 -3.62 19.23 -38.82
C THR A 472 -2.24 19.73 -38.35
N VAL A 473 -1.89 19.62 -37.06
CA VAL A 473 -0.62 20.12 -36.49
C VAL A 473 0.33 18.96 -36.24
N GLU A 474 1.20 18.64 -37.21
CA GLU A 474 2.18 17.57 -37.02
C GLU A 474 3.54 18.10 -36.59
N THR A 475 3.96 19.26 -37.07
CA THR A 475 5.29 19.85 -36.87
C THR A 475 5.19 21.35 -36.59
N SER A 476 6.30 21.96 -36.17
CA SER A 476 6.38 23.43 -36.04
C SER A 476 6.05 24.17 -37.33
N ASP A 477 6.29 23.56 -38.49
CA ASP A 477 5.94 24.11 -39.81
C ASP A 477 4.49 23.98 -40.20
N SER A 478 3.67 23.31 -39.37
CA SER A 478 2.22 23.26 -39.57
C SER A 478 1.52 24.55 -39.16
N LEU A 479 2.16 25.40 -38.34
CA LEU A 479 1.65 26.71 -37.95
C LEU A 479 2.16 27.78 -38.91
N SER A 480 1.31 28.76 -39.22
CA SER A 480 1.69 29.89 -40.07
C SER A 480 2.86 30.71 -39.49
N PRO A 481 3.74 31.29 -40.32
CA PRO A 481 4.89 32.05 -39.84
C PRO A 481 4.53 33.21 -38.91
N GLN A 482 3.44 33.93 -39.18
CA GLN A 482 3.02 35.04 -38.33
C GLN A 482 2.50 34.53 -36.98
N THR A 483 1.78 33.41 -36.95
CA THR A 483 1.31 32.79 -35.71
C THR A 483 2.46 32.33 -34.83
N ARG A 484 3.52 31.73 -35.41
CA ARG A 484 4.72 31.36 -34.66
C ARG A 484 5.42 32.56 -34.04
N SER A 485 5.57 33.62 -34.83
CA SER A 485 6.19 34.87 -34.37
C SER A 485 5.35 35.51 -33.25
N ALA A 486 4.03 35.66 -33.46
CA ALA A 486 3.11 36.22 -32.48
C ALA A 486 3.08 35.42 -31.17
N LEU A 487 2.96 34.09 -31.23
CA LEU A 487 2.99 33.20 -30.07
C LEU A 487 4.29 33.41 -29.27
N THR A 488 5.42 33.50 -29.96
CA THR A 488 6.74 33.71 -29.35
C THR A 488 6.81 35.08 -28.69
N THR A 489 6.39 36.15 -29.37
CA THR A 489 6.39 37.51 -28.82
C THR A 489 5.52 37.62 -27.58
N ILE A 490 4.31 37.05 -27.60
CA ILE A 490 3.40 37.02 -26.45
C ILE A 490 4.01 36.24 -25.28
N CYS A 491 4.52 35.04 -25.54
CA CYS A 491 5.15 34.24 -24.50
C CYS A 491 6.39 34.93 -23.92
N ALA A 492 7.21 35.57 -24.74
CA ALA A 492 8.41 36.28 -24.31
C ALA A 492 8.07 37.55 -23.50
N ALA A 493 6.98 38.25 -23.81
CA ALA A 493 6.53 39.39 -23.01
C ALA A 493 6.16 38.97 -21.58
N ILE A 494 5.59 37.78 -21.41
CA ILE A 494 5.23 37.25 -20.09
C ILE A 494 6.45 36.62 -19.41
N LEU A 495 7.13 35.67 -20.06
CA LEU A 495 8.30 34.96 -19.51
C LEU A 495 9.54 35.85 -19.38
N GLY A 496 9.52 37.08 -19.89
CA GLY A 496 10.57 38.06 -19.71
C GLY A 496 10.78 38.49 -18.26
N SER A 497 9.76 38.34 -17.40
CA SER A 497 9.80 38.77 -16.00
C SER A 497 9.73 37.59 -15.00
N PRO A 498 10.33 37.72 -13.80
CA PRO A 498 10.19 36.73 -12.73
C PRO A 498 8.74 36.46 -12.33
N GLU A 499 7.89 37.51 -12.30
CA GLU A 499 6.47 37.38 -12.00
C GLU A 499 5.73 36.61 -13.08
N GLY A 500 5.99 36.88 -14.36
CA GLY A 500 5.38 36.11 -15.45
C GLY A 500 5.77 34.63 -15.42
N ARG A 501 7.03 34.32 -15.08
CA ARG A 501 7.52 32.95 -14.89
C ARG A 501 6.90 32.23 -13.69
N SER A 502 6.32 32.95 -12.73
CA SER A 502 5.70 32.30 -11.56
C SER A 502 4.36 31.65 -11.92
N TRP A 503 3.54 32.26 -12.77
CA TRP A 503 2.19 31.78 -13.08
C TRP A 503 2.02 31.22 -14.49
N PHE A 504 2.82 31.65 -15.48
CA PHE A 504 2.68 31.18 -16.86
C PHE A 504 3.34 29.81 -17.03
N THR A 505 2.55 28.75 -16.93
CA THR A 505 2.99 27.35 -16.95
C THR A 505 2.66 26.65 -18.27
N MET A 506 3.19 25.43 -18.42
CA MET A 506 2.87 24.55 -19.57
C MET A 506 1.37 24.34 -19.77
N GLY A 507 0.56 24.38 -18.71
CA GLY A 507 -0.90 24.27 -18.81
C GLY A 507 -1.53 25.42 -19.59
N LEU A 508 -1.07 26.65 -19.37
CA LEU A 508 -1.56 27.82 -20.10
C LEU A 508 -1.04 27.85 -21.54
N LEU A 509 0.23 27.46 -21.77
CA LEU A 509 0.74 27.29 -23.14
C LEU A 509 -0.06 26.24 -23.91
N ARG A 510 -0.45 25.13 -23.26
CA ARG A 510 -1.32 24.11 -23.85
C ARG A 510 -2.67 24.70 -24.26
N ASP A 511 -3.29 25.53 -23.43
CA ASP A 511 -4.58 26.16 -23.77
C ASP A 511 -4.46 27.04 -25.02
N LEU A 512 -3.38 27.84 -25.16
CA LEU A 512 -3.12 28.64 -26.37
C LEU A 512 -2.92 27.74 -27.60
N ALA A 513 -2.09 26.71 -27.46
CA ALA A 513 -1.76 25.79 -28.55
C ALA A 513 -3.00 25.04 -29.06
N LEU A 514 -3.86 24.59 -28.14
CA LEU A 514 -5.11 23.91 -28.48
C LEU A 514 -6.13 24.87 -29.11
N ALA A 515 -6.19 26.13 -28.68
CA ALA A 515 -7.07 27.12 -29.33
C ALA A 515 -6.70 27.29 -30.81
N ILE A 516 -5.41 27.43 -31.12
CA ILE A 516 -4.93 27.50 -32.51
C ILE A 516 -5.27 26.20 -33.27
N ALA A 517 -5.03 25.04 -32.65
CA ALA A 517 -5.21 23.75 -33.31
C ALA A 517 -6.68 23.39 -33.61
N TYR A 518 -7.65 23.95 -32.87
CA TYR A 518 -9.07 23.67 -33.06
C TYR A 518 -9.77 24.64 -34.03
N GLU A 519 -9.11 25.72 -34.43
CA GLU A 519 -9.65 26.69 -35.38
C GLU A 519 -9.55 26.18 -36.83
N ASP A 520 -10.32 26.78 -37.75
CA ASP A 520 -10.14 26.54 -39.17
C ASP A 520 -8.76 27.07 -39.62
N ARG A 521 -7.89 26.15 -40.05
CA ARG A 521 -6.54 26.48 -40.50
C ARG A 521 -6.41 26.66 -42.01
N GLY A 522 -7.52 26.90 -42.70
CA GLY A 522 -7.54 27.28 -44.12
C GLY A 522 -6.97 28.68 -44.39
N ASP A 523 -6.81 29.51 -43.35
CA ASP A 523 -6.35 30.90 -43.45
C ASP A 523 -5.50 31.32 -42.23
N GLU A 524 -4.44 32.08 -42.48
CA GLU A 524 -3.48 32.57 -41.45
C GLU A 524 -4.15 33.55 -40.47
N GLU A 525 -5.14 34.33 -40.94
CA GLU A 525 -5.87 35.27 -40.08
C GLU A 525 -6.69 34.55 -38.99
N SER A 526 -7.18 33.34 -39.29
CA SER A 526 -7.96 32.54 -38.35
C SER A 526 -7.08 31.99 -37.22
N GLU A 527 -5.88 31.51 -37.53
CA GLU A 527 -4.90 31.07 -36.53
C GLU A 527 -4.51 32.22 -35.57
N LEU A 528 -4.23 33.40 -36.12
CA LEU A 528 -3.87 34.59 -35.34
C LEU A 528 -5.02 35.03 -34.43
N ARG A 529 -6.26 35.02 -34.94
CA ARG A 529 -7.43 35.37 -34.16
C ARG A 529 -7.64 34.39 -33.00
N ALA A 530 -7.53 33.09 -33.25
CA ALA A 530 -7.66 32.07 -32.19
C ALA A 530 -6.60 32.24 -31.09
N LEU A 531 -5.36 32.58 -31.46
CA LEU A 531 -4.31 32.90 -30.50
C LEU A 531 -4.68 34.13 -29.65
N VAL A 532 -5.11 35.23 -30.29
CA VAL A 532 -5.45 36.48 -29.59
C VAL A 532 -6.67 36.31 -28.68
N ASP A 533 -7.70 35.59 -29.13
CA ASP A 533 -8.88 35.25 -28.32
C ASP A 533 -8.47 34.39 -27.12
N ALA A 534 -7.58 33.40 -27.31
CA ALA A 534 -7.05 32.60 -26.20
C ALA A 534 -6.22 33.42 -25.21
N VAL A 535 -5.47 34.43 -25.67
CA VAL A 535 -4.77 35.38 -24.77
C VAL A 535 -5.78 36.15 -23.92
N ALA A 536 -6.83 36.69 -24.55
CA ALA A 536 -7.90 37.41 -23.86
C ALA A 536 -8.59 36.55 -22.79
N ASP A 537 -8.90 35.30 -23.13
CA ASP A 537 -9.68 34.40 -22.28
C ASP A 537 -8.85 33.71 -21.19
N LYS A 538 -7.57 33.42 -21.44
CA LYS A 538 -6.74 32.58 -20.58
C LYS A 538 -5.58 33.28 -19.91
N LEU A 539 -4.93 34.24 -20.57
CA LEU A 539 -3.75 34.90 -20.02
C LEU A 539 -4.11 36.18 -19.29
N VAL A 540 -4.96 37.02 -19.88
CA VAL A 540 -5.34 38.30 -19.26
C VAL A 540 -5.94 38.13 -17.85
N PRO A 541 -6.86 37.18 -17.58
CA PRO A 541 -7.41 36.99 -16.24
C PRO A 541 -6.37 36.53 -15.19
N GLN A 542 -5.23 36.01 -15.64
CA GLN A 542 -4.14 35.51 -14.78
C GLN A 542 -3.05 36.56 -14.53
N LEU A 543 -3.05 37.69 -15.26
CA LEU A 543 -2.07 38.75 -15.05
C LEU A 543 -2.16 39.32 -13.64
N ARG A 544 -0.99 39.54 -13.04
CA ARG A 544 -0.81 40.16 -11.72
C ARG A 544 0.37 41.12 -11.77
N GLY A 545 0.45 42.01 -10.78
CA GLY A 545 1.58 42.94 -10.64
C GLY A 545 1.32 44.29 -11.32
N PRO A 546 2.38 45.00 -11.75
CA PRO A 546 2.26 46.41 -12.12
C PRO A 546 1.65 46.64 -13.51
N HIS A 547 1.09 47.83 -13.71
CA HIS A 547 0.48 48.24 -15.00
C HIS A 547 1.41 48.06 -16.20
N ALA A 548 2.72 48.22 -16.01
CA ALA A 548 3.74 48.00 -17.05
C ALA A 548 3.65 46.60 -17.69
N ARG A 549 3.19 45.58 -16.96
CA ARG A 549 3.00 44.22 -17.50
C ARG A 549 1.84 44.13 -18.47
N ALA A 550 0.77 44.85 -18.17
CA ALA A 550 -0.34 44.99 -19.11
C ALA A 550 0.10 45.77 -20.36
N ASP A 551 0.97 46.77 -20.22
CA ASP A 551 1.51 47.51 -21.37
C ASP A 551 2.43 46.64 -22.25
N GLU A 552 3.29 45.82 -21.64
CA GLU A 552 4.15 44.86 -22.37
C GLU A 552 3.32 43.82 -23.15
N LEU A 553 2.27 43.26 -22.53
CA LEU A 553 1.38 42.33 -23.23
C LEU A 553 0.57 43.04 -24.33
N ALA A 554 0.06 44.25 -24.07
CA ALA A 554 -0.65 45.04 -25.07
C ALA A 554 0.23 45.34 -26.29
N ALA A 555 1.51 45.65 -26.07
CA ALA A 555 2.50 45.84 -27.13
C ALA A 555 2.76 44.54 -27.90
N ALA A 556 2.84 43.39 -27.21
CA ALA A 556 3.07 42.09 -27.82
C ALA A 556 1.95 41.62 -28.75
N VAL A 557 0.70 42.02 -28.48
CA VAL A 557 -0.46 41.72 -29.35
C VAL A 557 -0.77 42.84 -30.34
N ALA A 558 -0.04 43.96 -30.29
CA ALA A 558 -0.35 45.13 -31.11
C ALA A 558 -0.26 44.82 -32.60
N GLY A 559 -1.27 45.22 -33.37
CA GLY A 559 -1.32 44.98 -34.82
C GLY A 559 -1.83 43.60 -35.24
N LEU A 560 -2.14 42.71 -34.29
CA LEU A 560 -2.79 41.43 -34.58
C LEU A 560 -4.32 41.60 -34.69
N THR A 561 -4.95 40.78 -35.52
CA THR A 561 -6.42 40.73 -35.64
C THR A 561 -7.03 40.36 -34.28
N GLY A 562 -7.92 41.21 -33.77
CA GLY A 562 -8.58 41.02 -32.46
C GLY A 562 -7.90 41.71 -31.27
N ALA A 563 -6.74 42.36 -31.45
CA ALA A 563 -5.99 42.99 -30.37
C ALA A 563 -6.77 44.07 -29.58
N GLU A 564 -7.74 44.72 -30.22
CA GLU A 564 -8.64 45.69 -29.56
C GLU A 564 -9.43 45.07 -28.40
N HIS A 565 -9.76 43.77 -28.46
CA HIS A 565 -10.43 43.10 -27.36
C HIS A 565 -9.53 42.96 -26.14
N VAL A 566 -8.30 42.48 -26.34
CA VAL A 566 -7.28 42.36 -25.31
C VAL A 566 -6.99 43.72 -24.68
N GLY A 567 -6.80 44.77 -25.49
CA GLY A 567 -6.58 46.14 -25.00
C GLY A 567 -7.70 46.62 -24.06
N ARG A 568 -8.96 46.42 -24.45
CA ARG A 568 -10.12 46.79 -23.59
C ARG A 568 -10.16 46.03 -22.26
N LEU A 569 -9.72 44.77 -22.23
CA LEU A 569 -9.65 44.00 -20.97
C LEU A 569 -8.51 44.52 -20.09
N LEU A 570 -7.35 44.77 -20.66
CA LEU A 570 -6.19 45.30 -19.95
C LEU A 570 -6.45 46.70 -19.38
N ASP A 571 -7.16 47.55 -20.11
CA ASP A 571 -7.57 48.88 -19.62
C ASP A 571 -8.47 48.77 -18.39
N ARG A 572 -9.44 47.83 -18.40
CA ARG A 572 -10.29 47.58 -17.22
C ARG A 572 -9.49 47.10 -16.01
N MET A 573 -8.45 46.29 -16.21
CA MET A 573 -7.57 45.87 -15.10
C MET A 573 -6.80 47.04 -14.48
N LYS A 574 -6.60 48.13 -15.24
CA LYS A 574 -5.91 49.35 -14.79
C LYS A 574 -6.84 50.37 -14.13
N ASP A 575 -8.17 50.17 -14.14
CA ASP A 575 -9.18 51.11 -13.61
C ASP A 575 -9.23 51.16 -12.05
N GLY A 576 -8.10 50.89 -11.37
CA GLY A 576 -7.96 50.78 -9.91
C GLY A 576 -7.01 51.81 -9.25
N ALA A 577 -6.55 51.50 -8.03
CA ALA A 577 -5.52 52.27 -7.34
C ALA A 577 -4.22 52.34 -8.17
N PRO A 578 -3.40 53.40 -8.05
CA PRO A 578 -2.23 53.54 -8.91
C PRO A 578 -1.21 52.46 -8.54
N GLU A 579 -0.75 51.71 -9.55
CA GLU A 579 0.42 50.82 -9.58
C GLU A 579 0.19 49.30 -9.59
N GLU A 580 -1.00 48.76 -9.29
CA GLU A 580 -1.26 47.30 -9.35
C GLU A 580 -2.52 46.94 -10.14
N LEU A 581 -2.40 45.89 -10.99
CA LEU A 581 -3.50 45.35 -11.78
C LEU A 581 -4.56 44.71 -10.89
N LEU A 582 -5.82 45.06 -11.13
CA LEU A 582 -6.96 44.42 -10.49
C LEU A 582 -7.37 43.14 -11.24
N PRO A 583 -7.76 42.06 -10.53
CA PRO A 583 -8.38 40.91 -11.15
C PRO A 583 -9.63 41.31 -11.93
N LEU A 584 -9.80 40.78 -13.14
CA LEU A 584 -11.07 40.86 -13.87
C LEU A 584 -12.09 40.00 -13.11
N LEU A 585 -13.15 40.63 -12.58
CA LEU A 585 -14.28 39.93 -11.95
C LEU A 585 -15.05 39.10 -12.97
#